data_AF-A0A0P4UNV5-F1
#
_entry.id   AF-A0A0P4UNV5-F1
#
_cell.length_a   1.000
_cell.length_b   1.000
_cell.length_c   1.000
_cell.angle_alpha   90.00
_cell.angle_beta   90.00
_cell.angle_gamma   90.00
#
_symmetry.space_group_name_H-M   'P 1'
#
loop_
_entity.id
_entity.type
_entity.pdbx_description
1 polymer ?
#
loop_
_entity_poly.entity_id
_entity_poly.type
_entity_poly.pdbx_seq_one_letter_code
_entity_poly.pdbx_strand_id
1 'polypeptide(L)'
;MPDTQVHLLWKTLEPVKSSEGLSLLPTMTFEQCPALDVLCVPGGAIGQVEMMRDEEVLNFLRQQGETAKFITSVCTGSLILVAAGLLQGYRAACHWAFRDQLAMLGVEVRTERIVIDRNRITGGGVTAGIDFGLLVAAKLVGEETAKVIQLVLEYNPAPPFDAGSPETAGEAIVEKFNQMGRPLQTVSLAQTRQTADRFAWVYPSN
;
A
#
# COMPACT_ATOMS: atom_id res chain seq x y z
N MET A 1 -6.20 19.20 -2.09
CA MET A 1 -7.50 19.23 -2.80
C MET A 1 -8.44 20.10 -1.98
N PRO A 2 -9.29 20.93 -2.61
CA PRO A 2 -10.32 21.70 -1.89
C PRO A 2 -11.23 20.78 -1.07
N ASP A 3 -11.74 21.28 0.05
CA ASP A 3 -12.76 20.61 0.89
C ASP A 3 -12.44 19.17 1.31
N THR A 4 -11.15 18.84 1.45
CA THR A 4 -10.70 17.50 1.84
C THR A 4 -10.25 17.47 3.28
N GLN A 5 -10.74 16.50 4.04
CA GLN A 5 -10.22 16.16 5.37
C GLN A 5 -9.30 14.93 5.26
N VAL A 6 -8.15 14.99 5.93
CA VAL A 6 -7.19 13.88 5.97
C VAL A 6 -7.10 13.40 7.40
N HIS A 7 -7.32 12.09 7.59
CA HIS A 7 -7.21 11.45 8.89
C HIS A 7 -6.02 10.48 8.90
N LEU A 8 -5.16 10.61 9.92
CA LEU A 8 -4.19 9.58 10.29
C LEU A 8 -4.87 8.68 11.32
N LEU A 9 -5.15 7.44 10.92
CA LEU A 9 -6.03 6.55 11.66
C LEU A 9 -5.22 5.48 12.37
N TRP A 10 -5.51 5.27 13.66
CA TRP A 10 -4.90 4.20 14.44
C TRP A 10 -5.85 3.69 15.53
N LYS A 11 -5.39 2.73 16.33
CA LYS A 11 -6.15 2.17 17.45
C LYS A 11 -6.31 3.16 18.61
N THR A 12 -5.28 3.96 18.84
CA THR A 12 -5.21 4.98 19.88
C THR A 12 -4.69 6.30 19.30
N LEU A 13 -4.74 7.37 20.09
CA LEU A 13 -4.15 8.67 19.74
C LEU A 13 -2.69 8.80 20.20
N GLU A 14 -2.10 7.72 20.72
CA GLU A 14 -0.69 7.72 21.10
C GLU A 14 0.21 7.77 19.86
N PRO A 15 1.38 8.44 19.92
CA PRO A 15 2.29 8.51 18.79
C PRO A 15 2.73 7.13 18.28
N VAL A 16 2.63 6.92 16.97
CA VAL A 16 3.06 5.70 16.29
C VAL A 16 4.43 5.93 15.68
N LYS A 17 5.41 5.10 16.06
CA LYS A 17 6.80 5.22 15.58
C LYS A 17 6.99 4.44 14.28
N SER A 18 7.54 5.10 13.27
CA SER A 18 7.97 4.48 12.01
C SER A 18 9.27 3.68 12.18
N SER A 19 9.64 2.87 11.16
CA SER A 19 10.88 2.08 11.18
C SER A 19 12.14 2.92 11.38
N GLU A 20 12.14 4.15 10.87
CA GLU A 20 13.27 5.08 10.95
C GLU A 20 13.22 6.00 12.17
N GLY A 21 12.24 5.79 13.06
CA GLY A 21 12.14 6.46 14.34
C GLY A 21 11.38 7.79 14.36
N LEU A 22 10.91 8.28 13.21
CA LEU A 22 9.93 9.36 13.16
C LEU A 22 8.61 8.90 13.80
N SER A 23 8.06 9.71 14.70
CA SER A 23 6.75 9.47 15.30
C SER A 23 5.67 10.29 14.59
N LEU A 24 4.56 9.62 14.26
CA LEU A 24 3.36 10.23 13.69
C LEU A 24 2.25 10.21 14.74
N LEU A 25 1.53 11.31 14.88
CA LEU A 25 0.38 11.41 15.78
C LEU A 25 -0.90 11.05 15.02
N PRO A 26 -1.63 9.99 15.41
CA PRO A 26 -2.95 9.73 14.86
C PRO A 26 -3.89 10.89 15.14
N THR A 27 -4.72 11.26 14.17
CA THR A 27 -5.71 12.33 14.32
C THR A 27 -7.06 11.80 14.81
N MET A 28 -7.29 10.49 14.69
CA MET A 28 -8.57 9.85 15.01
C MET A 28 -8.37 8.35 15.23
N THR A 29 -9.19 7.75 16.09
CA THR A 29 -9.18 6.29 16.29
C THR A 29 -10.02 5.57 15.23
N PHE A 30 -9.83 4.25 15.08
CA PHE A 30 -10.68 3.43 14.21
C PHE A 30 -12.17 3.51 14.58
N GLU A 31 -12.49 3.52 15.88
CA GLU A 31 -13.87 3.61 16.39
C GLU A 31 -14.56 4.92 16.02
N GLN A 32 -13.80 6.02 16.00
CA GLN A 32 -14.33 7.36 15.71
C GLN A 32 -14.33 7.70 14.22
N CYS A 33 -13.76 6.83 13.38
CA CYS A 33 -13.59 7.08 11.96
C CYS A 33 -14.93 7.12 11.22
N PRO A 34 -15.26 8.20 10.48
CA PRO A 34 -16.41 8.21 9.60
C PRO A 34 -16.19 7.25 8.41
N ALA A 35 -17.23 7.08 7.58
CA ALA A 35 -17.07 6.42 6.28
C ALA A 35 -16.08 7.23 5.41
N LEU A 36 -15.05 6.56 4.90
CA LEU A 36 -14.01 7.19 4.11
C LEU A 36 -14.37 7.21 2.63
N ASP A 37 -14.16 8.33 1.94
CA ASP A 37 -14.20 8.37 0.48
C ASP A 37 -12.99 7.63 -0.13
N VAL A 38 -11.82 7.79 0.48
CA VAL A 38 -10.55 7.16 0.04
C VAL A 38 -9.90 6.49 1.24
N LEU A 39 -9.72 5.17 1.15
CA LEU A 39 -8.96 4.39 2.11
C LEU A 39 -7.54 4.19 1.56
N CYS A 40 -6.50 4.62 2.28
CA CYS A 40 -5.11 4.43 1.88
C CYS A 40 -4.33 3.62 2.92
N VAL A 41 -3.78 2.48 2.51
CA VAL A 41 -2.96 1.61 3.38
C VAL A 41 -1.48 1.73 2.98
N PRO A 42 -0.63 2.32 3.84
CA PRO A 42 0.80 2.40 3.57
C PRO A 42 1.46 1.03 3.73
N GLY A 43 2.65 0.90 3.13
CA GLY A 43 3.54 -0.23 3.39
C GLY A 43 4.40 -0.02 4.62
N GLY A 44 5.40 -0.88 4.76
CA GLY A 44 6.36 -0.85 5.85
C GLY A 44 7.22 -2.11 5.87
N ALA A 45 8.09 -2.18 6.87
CA ALA A 45 8.91 -3.34 7.17
C ALA A 45 8.15 -4.30 8.10
N ILE A 46 8.68 -4.55 9.30
CA ILE A 46 8.06 -5.46 10.29
C ILE A 46 6.64 -5.04 10.66
N GLY A 47 6.37 -3.74 10.79
CA GLY A 47 5.02 -3.25 11.07
C GLY A 47 3.99 -3.70 10.02
N GLN A 48 4.35 -3.77 8.73
CA GLN A 48 3.44 -4.28 7.70
C GLN A 48 3.11 -5.75 7.91
N VAL A 49 4.12 -6.57 8.22
CA VAL A 49 3.94 -8.00 8.51
C VAL A 49 3.02 -8.18 9.72
N GLU A 50 3.21 -7.39 10.77
CA GLU A 50 2.35 -7.41 11.96
C GLU A 50 0.90 -7.07 11.64
N MET A 51 0.66 -6.09 10.75
CA MET A 51 -0.70 -5.71 10.35
C MET A 51 -1.42 -6.76 9.51
N MET A 52 -0.73 -7.72 8.88
CA MET A 52 -1.38 -8.83 8.16
C MET A 52 -2.08 -9.84 9.07
N ARG A 53 -1.82 -9.78 10.39
CA ARG A 53 -2.41 -10.67 11.40
C ARG A 53 -3.18 -9.92 12.50
N ASP A 54 -3.23 -8.60 12.41
CA ASP A 54 -3.92 -7.76 13.37
C ASP A 54 -5.40 -7.68 13.00
N GLU A 55 -6.23 -8.50 13.64
CA GLU A 55 -7.66 -8.60 13.30
C GLU A 55 -8.42 -7.28 13.50
N GLU A 56 -8.01 -6.43 14.44
CA GLU A 56 -8.64 -5.12 14.63
C GLU A 56 -8.42 -4.23 13.40
N VAL A 57 -7.19 -4.19 12.89
CA VAL A 57 -6.84 -3.47 11.66
C VAL A 57 -7.53 -4.09 10.45
N LEU A 58 -7.49 -5.41 10.30
CA LEU A 58 -8.12 -6.09 9.15
C LEU A 58 -9.64 -5.91 9.14
N ASN A 59 -10.29 -5.97 10.30
CA ASN A 59 -11.73 -5.70 10.44
C ASN A 59 -12.06 -4.26 10.07
N PHE A 60 -11.29 -3.29 10.56
CA PHE A 60 -11.46 -1.87 10.22
C PHE A 60 -11.35 -1.63 8.71
N LEU A 61 -10.31 -2.20 8.08
CA LEU A 61 -10.11 -2.09 6.63
C LEU A 61 -11.27 -2.71 5.85
N ARG A 62 -11.76 -3.89 6.27
CA ARG A 62 -12.93 -4.53 5.66
C ARG A 62 -14.15 -3.63 5.71
N GLN A 63 -14.48 -3.09 6.89
CA GLN A 63 -15.63 -2.22 7.09
C GLN A 63 -15.55 -0.94 6.24
N GLN A 64 -14.40 -0.25 6.24
CA GLN A 64 -14.22 0.95 5.42
C GLN A 64 -14.24 0.62 3.92
N GLY A 65 -13.71 -0.54 3.54
CA GLY A 65 -13.69 -1.02 2.16
C GLY A 65 -15.07 -1.33 1.55
N GLU A 66 -16.12 -1.48 2.37
CA GLU A 66 -17.49 -1.68 1.87
C GLU A 66 -18.06 -0.43 1.18
N THR A 67 -17.66 0.76 1.64
CA THR A 67 -18.27 2.04 1.21
C THR A 67 -17.27 2.98 0.53
N ALA A 68 -15.97 2.76 0.67
CA ALA A 68 -14.95 3.62 0.08
C ALA A 68 -15.04 3.69 -1.44
N LYS A 69 -15.05 4.92 -1.98
CA LYS A 69 -15.02 5.17 -3.43
C LYS A 69 -13.73 4.68 -4.04
N PHE A 70 -12.62 4.80 -3.32
CA PHE A 70 -11.33 4.22 -3.72
C PHE A 70 -10.65 3.50 -2.55
N ILE A 71 -10.13 2.31 -2.83
CA ILE A 71 -9.28 1.55 -1.92
C ILE A 71 -7.88 1.54 -2.49
N THR A 72 -6.94 2.11 -1.76
CA THR A 72 -5.61 2.39 -2.25
C THR A 72 -4.53 1.84 -1.32
N SER A 73 -3.38 1.55 -1.87
CA SER A 73 -2.19 1.22 -1.07
C SER A 73 -0.91 1.60 -1.78
N VAL A 74 0.16 1.67 -1.01
CA VAL A 74 1.52 1.91 -1.50
C VAL A 74 2.44 0.82 -0.98
N CYS A 75 3.43 0.43 -1.78
CA CYS A 75 4.51 -0.45 -1.35
C CYS A 75 3.94 -1.81 -0.92
N THR A 76 4.32 -2.29 0.26
CA THR A 76 3.82 -3.54 0.84
C THR A 76 2.43 -3.42 1.46
N GLY A 77 1.78 -2.26 1.40
CA GLY A 77 0.41 -2.06 1.90
C GLY A 77 -0.63 -2.91 1.16
N SER A 78 -0.36 -3.29 -0.09
CA SER A 78 -1.23 -4.21 -0.84
C SER A 78 -1.28 -5.61 -0.21
N LEU A 79 -0.22 -6.07 0.47
CA LEU A 79 -0.27 -7.32 1.22
C LEU A 79 -1.26 -7.28 2.40
N ILE A 80 -1.38 -6.12 3.07
CA ILE A 80 -2.37 -5.90 4.13
C ILE A 80 -3.78 -5.90 3.51
N LEU A 81 -3.97 -5.20 2.38
CA LEU A 81 -5.27 -5.19 1.70
C LEU A 81 -5.70 -6.59 1.24
N VAL A 82 -4.77 -7.42 0.73
CA VAL A 82 -5.07 -8.82 0.44
C VAL A 82 -5.45 -9.57 1.71
N ALA A 83 -4.68 -9.42 2.79
CA ALA A 83 -4.99 -10.06 4.07
C ALA A 83 -6.38 -9.65 4.60
N ALA A 84 -6.81 -8.42 4.34
CA ALA A 84 -8.16 -7.93 4.64
C ALA A 84 -9.24 -8.42 3.66
N GLY A 85 -8.91 -9.20 2.62
CA GLY A 85 -9.91 -9.68 1.65
C GLY A 85 -10.29 -8.66 0.57
N LEU A 86 -9.53 -7.56 0.42
CA LEU A 86 -9.92 -6.41 -0.40
C LEU A 86 -9.36 -6.41 -1.82
N LEU A 87 -8.49 -7.38 -2.17
CA LEU A 87 -7.81 -7.48 -3.47
C LEU A 87 -8.02 -8.83 -4.19
N GLN A 88 -8.82 -9.75 -3.64
CA GLN A 88 -9.16 -11.00 -4.34
C GLN A 88 -9.90 -10.73 -5.65
N GLY A 89 -9.40 -11.28 -6.76
CA GLY A 89 -9.95 -11.04 -8.09
C GLY A 89 -9.66 -9.63 -8.65
N TYR A 90 -8.71 -8.91 -8.08
CA TYR A 90 -8.19 -7.63 -8.60
C TYR A 90 -6.75 -7.78 -9.06
N ARG A 91 -6.36 -6.89 -9.98
CA ARG A 91 -4.97 -6.64 -10.33
C ARG A 91 -4.37 -5.61 -9.38
N ALA A 92 -3.14 -5.81 -8.94
CA ALA A 92 -2.47 -4.86 -8.04
C ALA A 92 -0.95 -4.80 -8.21
N ALA A 93 -0.40 -3.65 -7.86
CA ALA A 93 1.02 -3.42 -7.65
C ALA A 93 1.42 -3.72 -6.19
N CYS A 94 2.72 -3.94 -6.00
CA CYS A 94 3.38 -4.05 -4.71
C CYS A 94 4.78 -3.43 -4.83
N HIS A 95 5.46 -3.26 -3.70
CA HIS A 95 6.91 -3.09 -3.71
C HIS A 95 7.57 -4.24 -4.49
N TRP A 96 8.54 -3.93 -5.35
CA TRP A 96 9.11 -4.90 -6.29
C TRP A 96 9.65 -6.16 -5.60
N ALA A 97 10.31 -5.99 -4.45
CA ALA A 97 10.88 -7.08 -3.65
C ALA A 97 9.84 -7.99 -2.95
N PHE A 98 8.54 -7.67 -3.04
CA PHE A 98 7.45 -8.38 -2.39
C PHE A 98 6.31 -8.76 -3.36
N ARG A 99 6.58 -8.68 -4.68
CA ARG A 99 5.63 -9.06 -5.74
C ARG A 99 5.27 -10.55 -5.65
N ASP A 100 6.25 -11.41 -5.41
CA ASP A 100 6.02 -12.86 -5.31
C ASP A 100 5.12 -13.21 -4.12
N GLN A 101 5.30 -12.55 -2.97
CA GLN A 101 4.41 -12.73 -1.82
C GLN A 101 2.97 -12.31 -2.14
N LEU A 102 2.78 -11.23 -2.89
CA LEU A 102 1.45 -10.79 -3.30
C LEU A 102 0.81 -11.82 -4.26
N ALA A 103 1.59 -12.36 -5.20
CA ALA A 103 1.13 -13.39 -6.13
C ALA A 103 0.78 -14.71 -5.42
N MET A 104 1.55 -15.10 -4.39
CA MET A 104 1.26 -16.28 -3.56
C MET A 104 -0.10 -16.21 -2.86
N LEU A 105 -0.66 -15.00 -2.68
CA LEU A 105 -1.98 -14.79 -2.09
C LEU A 105 -3.11 -14.73 -3.13
N GLY A 106 -2.85 -15.12 -4.37
CA GLY A 106 -3.85 -15.24 -5.44
C GLY A 106 -4.21 -13.94 -6.14
N VAL A 107 -3.37 -12.90 -6.03
CA VAL A 107 -3.55 -11.63 -6.74
C VAL A 107 -2.84 -11.66 -8.09
N GLU A 108 -3.47 -11.13 -9.14
CA GLU A 108 -2.79 -10.87 -10.40
C GLU A 108 -1.85 -9.67 -10.25
N VAL A 109 -0.55 -9.96 -10.04
CA VAL A 109 0.46 -8.92 -9.80
C VAL A 109 0.88 -8.25 -11.09
N ARG A 110 0.94 -6.93 -11.05
CA ARG A 110 1.28 -6.04 -12.15
C ARG A 110 2.54 -5.23 -11.77
N THR A 111 3.43 -5.02 -12.74
CA THR A 111 4.76 -4.41 -12.49
C THR A 111 4.78 -2.90 -12.74
N GLU A 112 3.71 -2.37 -13.34
CA GLU A 112 3.45 -0.96 -13.54
C GLU A 112 3.58 -0.19 -12.21
N ARG A 113 4.11 1.05 -12.28
CA ARG A 113 4.32 1.89 -11.10
C ARG A 113 3.03 2.12 -10.30
N ILE A 114 1.91 2.23 -11.01
CA ILE A 114 0.56 2.37 -10.46
C ILE A 114 -0.36 1.45 -11.25
N VAL A 115 -1.16 0.68 -10.55
CA VAL A 115 -2.13 -0.25 -11.12
C VAL A 115 -3.51 0.17 -10.66
N ILE A 116 -4.38 0.41 -11.64
CA ILE A 116 -5.78 0.77 -11.42
C ILE A 116 -6.64 -0.39 -11.93
N ASP A 117 -7.41 -0.97 -11.03
CA ASP A 117 -8.43 -1.96 -11.36
C ASP A 117 -9.75 -1.59 -10.68
N ARG A 118 -10.71 -1.10 -11.46
CA ARG A 118 -11.99 -0.55 -10.97
C ARG A 118 -11.72 0.54 -9.92
N ASN A 119 -12.10 0.32 -8.66
CA ASN A 119 -11.87 1.24 -7.55
C ASN A 119 -10.64 0.91 -6.69
N ARG A 120 -9.82 -0.07 -7.09
CA ARG A 120 -8.53 -0.36 -6.44
C ARG A 120 -7.42 0.39 -7.16
N ILE A 121 -6.66 1.19 -6.43
CA ILE A 121 -5.50 1.94 -6.95
C ILE A 121 -4.29 1.62 -6.10
N THR A 122 -3.35 0.85 -6.65
CA THR A 122 -2.19 0.38 -5.90
C THR A 122 -0.91 0.92 -6.52
N GLY A 123 -0.05 1.51 -5.70
CA GLY A 123 1.27 1.99 -6.08
C GLY A 123 2.34 0.98 -5.71
N GLY A 124 3.37 0.88 -6.56
CA GLY A 124 4.56 0.09 -6.30
C GLY A 124 5.43 0.66 -5.17
N GLY A 125 6.72 0.88 -5.41
CA GLY A 125 7.65 1.30 -4.35
C GLY A 125 7.40 2.73 -3.82
N VAL A 126 7.39 2.88 -2.49
CA VAL A 126 7.57 4.10 -1.67
C VAL A 126 7.04 5.41 -2.29
N THR A 127 7.78 6.01 -3.22
CA THR A 127 7.44 7.30 -3.83
C THR A 127 6.27 7.25 -4.80
N ALA A 128 5.83 6.05 -5.23
CA ALA A 128 4.62 5.87 -6.02
C ALA A 128 3.37 6.48 -5.36
N GLY A 129 3.43 6.69 -4.03
CA GLY A 129 2.46 7.44 -3.25
C GLY A 129 2.09 8.81 -3.82
N ILE A 130 3.09 9.55 -4.29
CA ILE A 130 2.89 10.92 -4.80
C ILE A 130 2.14 10.87 -6.14
N ASP A 131 2.60 10.00 -7.05
CA ASP A 131 2.03 9.87 -8.39
C ASP A 131 0.58 9.37 -8.34
N PHE A 132 0.28 8.33 -7.56
CA PHE A 132 -1.10 7.84 -7.46
C PHE A 132 -1.98 8.85 -6.72
N GLY A 133 -1.44 9.63 -5.77
CA GLY A 133 -2.16 10.72 -5.12
C GLY A 133 -2.65 11.77 -6.13
N LEU A 134 -1.82 12.12 -7.12
CA LEU A 134 -2.24 13.00 -8.23
C LEU A 134 -3.32 12.35 -9.10
N LEU A 135 -3.24 11.04 -9.37
CA LEU A 135 -4.28 10.32 -10.11
C LEU A 135 -5.60 10.24 -9.33
N VAL A 136 -5.57 10.05 -8.02
CA VAL A 136 -6.75 10.10 -7.16
C VAL A 136 -7.36 11.50 -7.18
N ALA A 137 -6.53 12.55 -7.09
CA ALA A 137 -7.00 13.92 -7.24
C ALA A 137 -7.69 14.14 -8.60
N ALA A 138 -7.10 13.67 -9.69
CA ALA A 138 -7.69 13.78 -11.02
C ALA A 138 -9.05 13.08 -11.11
N LYS A 139 -9.21 11.91 -10.46
CA LYS A 139 -10.47 11.15 -10.42
C LYS A 139 -11.54 11.81 -9.55
N LEU A 140 -11.16 12.52 -8.49
CA LEU A 140 -12.10 13.13 -7.54
C LEU A 140 -12.52 14.55 -7.93
N VAL A 141 -11.57 15.37 -8.38
CA VAL A 141 -11.76 16.81 -8.57
C VAL A 141 -11.33 17.31 -9.96
N GLY A 142 -11.07 16.39 -10.89
CA GLY A 142 -10.75 16.69 -12.29
C GLY A 142 -9.26 16.87 -12.57
N GLU A 143 -8.87 16.62 -13.83
CA GLU A 143 -7.48 16.66 -14.30
C GLU A 143 -6.83 18.03 -14.14
N GLU A 144 -7.58 19.11 -14.40
CA GLU A 144 -7.08 20.48 -14.26
C GLU A 144 -6.61 20.76 -12.83
N THR A 145 -7.45 20.47 -11.83
CA THR A 145 -7.10 20.62 -10.41
C THR A 145 -5.90 19.77 -10.03
N ALA A 146 -5.79 18.55 -10.54
CA ALA A 146 -4.63 17.69 -10.29
C ALA A 146 -3.33 18.28 -10.88
N LYS A 147 -3.38 18.87 -12.08
CA LYS A 147 -2.24 19.58 -12.68
C LYS A 147 -1.87 20.84 -11.89
N VAL A 148 -2.84 21.58 -11.38
CA VAL A 148 -2.59 22.71 -10.47
C VAL A 148 -1.90 22.24 -9.19
N ILE A 149 -2.38 21.15 -8.58
CA ILE A 149 -1.73 20.55 -7.39
C ILE A 149 -0.29 20.14 -7.72
N GLN A 150 -0.06 19.49 -8.86
CA GLN A 150 1.28 19.10 -9.31
C GLN A 150 2.21 20.33 -9.42
N LEU A 151 1.71 21.43 -10.00
CA LEU A 151 2.46 22.67 -10.16
C LEU A 151 2.75 23.35 -8.81
N VAL A 152 1.76 23.40 -7.91
CA VAL A 152 1.92 23.98 -6.55
C VAL A 152 2.97 23.23 -5.74
N LEU A 153 3.03 21.90 -5.88
CA LEU A 153 4.05 21.07 -5.21
C LEU A 153 5.42 21.12 -5.90
N GLU A 154 5.51 21.77 -7.07
CA GLU A 154 6.67 21.69 -7.97
C GLU A 154 7.11 20.23 -8.21
N TYR A 155 6.13 19.32 -8.36
CA TYR A 155 6.42 17.90 -8.53
C TYR A 155 6.93 17.62 -9.95
N ASN A 156 8.22 17.86 -10.13
CA ASN A 156 8.99 17.70 -11.36
C ASN A 156 10.28 16.88 -11.06
N PRO A 157 10.16 15.57 -10.77
CA PRO A 157 11.28 14.76 -10.32
C PRO A 157 12.33 14.60 -11.42
N ALA A 158 13.61 14.77 -11.07
CA ALA A 158 14.77 14.49 -11.91
C ALA A 158 15.77 13.59 -11.13
N PRO A 159 15.53 12.27 -11.05
CA PRO A 159 16.39 11.37 -10.30
C PRO A 159 17.83 11.39 -10.84
N PRO A 160 18.87 11.49 -9.98
CA PRO A 160 20.26 11.53 -10.43
C PRO A 160 20.82 10.17 -10.86
N PHE A 161 20.07 9.08 -10.66
CA PHE A 161 20.46 7.71 -10.99
C PHE A 161 19.29 6.95 -11.60
N ASP A 162 19.57 6.03 -12.52
CA ASP A 162 18.60 5.09 -13.08
C ASP A 162 18.65 3.73 -12.36
N ALA A 163 18.27 3.75 -11.07
CA ALA A 163 18.28 2.56 -10.22
C ALA A 163 16.99 2.42 -9.38
N GLY A 164 15.90 3.00 -9.87
CA GLY A 164 14.60 3.02 -9.18
C GLY A 164 13.81 1.72 -9.29
N SER A 165 14.22 0.79 -10.15
CA SER A 165 13.59 -0.51 -10.33
C SER A 165 14.63 -1.62 -10.52
N PRO A 166 14.31 -2.90 -10.23
CA PRO A 166 15.25 -3.99 -10.44
C PRO A 166 15.63 -4.18 -11.92
N GLU A 167 14.79 -3.72 -12.84
CA GLU A 167 15.03 -3.79 -14.28
C GLU A 167 16.09 -2.78 -14.77
N THR A 168 16.31 -1.66 -14.06
CA THR A 168 17.32 -0.64 -14.45
C THR A 168 18.53 -0.57 -13.52
N ALA A 169 18.40 -0.97 -12.26
CA ALA A 169 19.46 -0.85 -11.25
C ALA A 169 20.70 -1.75 -11.50
N GLY A 170 20.56 -2.79 -12.32
CA GLY A 170 21.62 -3.78 -12.56
C GLY A 170 21.76 -4.83 -11.45
N GLU A 171 22.24 -6.01 -11.82
CA GLU A 171 22.26 -7.21 -10.96
C GLU A 171 22.97 -7.00 -9.63
N ALA A 172 24.14 -6.35 -9.64
CA ALA A 172 24.94 -6.14 -8.42
C ALA A 172 24.22 -5.28 -7.36
N ILE A 173 23.46 -4.26 -7.80
CA ILE A 173 22.70 -3.39 -6.89
C ILE A 173 21.49 -4.15 -6.34
N VAL A 174 20.80 -4.91 -7.18
CA VAL A 174 19.68 -5.76 -6.77
C VAL A 174 20.14 -6.83 -5.78
N GLU A 175 21.29 -7.47 -6.03
CA GLU A 175 21.85 -8.46 -5.12
C GLU A 175 22.20 -7.84 -3.77
N LYS A 176 22.87 -6.68 -3.76
CA LYS A 176 23.17 -5.95 -2.53
C LYS A 176 21.91 -5.62 -1.74
N PHE A 177 20.85 -5.15 -2.41
CA PHE A 177 19.55 -4.94 -1.77
C PHE A 177 19.02 -6.24 -1.15
N ASN A 178 19.02 -7.35 -1.88
CA ASN A 178 18.51 -8.63 -1.40
C ASN A 178 19.30 -9.16 -0.21
N GLN A 179 20.63 -8.98 -0.19
CA GLN A 179 21.46 -9.36 0.95
C GLN A 179 21.10 -8.55 2.20
N MET A 180 20.89 -7.24 2.07
CA MET A 180 20.47 -6.36 3.18
C MET A 180 19.02 -6.64 3.64
N GLY A 181 18.11 -6.91 2.70
CA GLY A 181 16.68 -7.11 2.96
C GLY A 181 16.28 -8.52 3.38
N ARG A 182 17.20 -9.49 3.34
CA ARG A 182 16.93 -10.91 3.59
C ARG A 182 16.18 -11.19 4.90
N PRO A 183 16.51 -10.57 6.05
CA PRO A 183 15.76 -10.82 7.28
C PRO A 183 14.28 -10.46 7.16
N LEU A 184 13.98 -9.29 6.59
CA LEU A 184 12.60 -8.82 6.37
C LEU A 184 11.86 -9.69 5.35
N GLN A 185 12.50 -10.03 4.23
CA GLN A 185 11.93 -10.90 3.21
C GLN A 185 11.56 -12.27 3.78
N THR A 186 12.40 -12.82 4.66
CA THR A 186 12.17 -14.13 5.30
C THR A 186 10.94 -14.10 6.21
N VAL A 187 10.84 -13.07 7.06
CA VAL A 187 9.70 -12.90 7.98
C VAL A 187 8.40 -12.63 7.20
N SER A 188 8.46 -11.79 6.17
CA SER A 188 7.32 -11.52 5.28
C SER A 188 6.85 -12.77 4.55
N LEU A 189 7.77 -13.59 4.02
CA LEU A 189 7.42 -14.85 3.35
C LEU A 189 6.75 -15.84 4.31
N ALA A 190 7.26 -15.96 5.54
CA ALA A 190 6.65 -16.83 6.56
C ALA A 190 5.21 -16.40 6.88
N GLN A 191 4.98 -15.10 7.08
CA GLN A 191 3.64 -14.57 7.31
C GLN A 191 2.73 -14.76 6.09
N THR A 192 3.26 -14.55 4.88
CA THR A 192 2.51 -14.74 3.63
C THR A 192 1.98 -16.17 3.52
N ARG A 193 2.79 -17.17 3.86
CA ARG A 193 2.35 -18.58 3.87
C ARG A 193 1.21 -18.82 4.85
N GLN A 194 1.32 -18.30 6.07
CA GLN A 194 0.25 -18.40 7.07
C GLN A 194 -1.04 -17.71 6.59
N THR A 195 -0.92 -16.56 5.94
CA THR A 195 -2.07 -15.84 5.37
C THR A 195 -2.69 -16.60 4.19
N ALA A 196 -1.89 -17.23 3.34
CA ALA A 196 -2.38 -18.08 2.25
C ALA A 196 -3.19 -19.28 2.77
N ASP A 197 -2.71 -19.95 3.83
CA ASP A 197 -3.41 -21.07 4.46
C ASP A 197 -4.80 -20.66 4.96
N ARG A 198 -4.92 -19.44 5.50
CA ARG A 198 -6.22 -18.86 5.89
C ARG A 198 -7.15 -18.68 4.69
N PHE A 199 -6.64 -18.21 3.56
CA PHE A 199 -7.46 -18.04 2.35
C PHE A 199 -7.89 -19.37 1.73
N ALA A 200 -7.03 -20.39 1.75
CA ALA A 200 -7.39 -21.74 1.31
C ALA A 200 -8.55 -22.32 2.14
N TRP A 201 -8.63 -21.97 3.43
CA TRP A 201 -9.76 -22.34 4.28
C TRP A 201 -11.06 -21.60 3.91
N VAL A 202 -10.98 -20.30 3.59
CA VAL A 202 -12.15 -19.48 3.24
C VAL A 202 -12.64 -19.73 1.80
N TYR A 203 -11.72 -19.99 0.89
CA TYR A 203 -11.97 -20.19 -0.54
C TYR A 203 -11.22 -21.44 -1.03
N PRO A 204 -11.80 -22.64 -0.88
CA PRO A 204 -11.22 -23.83 -1.49
C PRO A 204 -11.14 -23.59 -3.00
N SER A 205 -9.95 -23.80 -3.59
CA SER A 205 -9.75 -23.74 -5.04
C SER A 205 -10.79 -24.62 -5.74
N ASN A 206 -11.62 -24.00 -6.60
CA ASN A 206 -12.50 -24.73 -7.53
C ASN A 206 -11.68 -25.46 -8.58
#